data_AF-A0A1S4CQV2-F1
#
_entry.id   AF-A0A1S4CQV2-F1
#
_cell.length_a   1.000
_cell.length_b   1.000
_cell.length_c   1.000
_cell.angle_alpha   90.00
_cell.angle_beta   90.00
_cell.angle_gamma   90.00
#
_symmetry.space_group_name_H-M   'P 1'
#
loop_
_entity.id
_entity.type
_entity.pdbx_description
1 polymer ?
#
loop_
_entity_poly.entity_id
_entity_poly.type
_entity_poly.pdbx_seq_one_letter_code
_entity_poly.pdbx_strand_id
1 'polypeptide(L)'
;MAVTTRVLLALLLSTFLLSATNAVRDYQGRQAGQRGERGTRLTDAQQCRLTRLTASQPTNRIESEGGVTELWDENEEQFQCAGVAPMRSVIRRNSLSLPNFHPMRRLVYIERGQGLIGITYPGCAETFQSQSQTFQAGREPREERGQGRRSDQHQKVHRIRQGDVVALPAGAAHWCYNDGEEELVAVSVNDLNHRSNQLDQNLRAFYLAGGVPESGRQQTQAGQRLQSRQRFQNIFRAFDTVLMAEAFNIPAEIVRRMQEEQSERGLIVNVREGMRMIRPDEEEGEFEEEQGRPRRGQQWWEEATGNGLEENICTMKIRTNVEHRTQADIFSRQAGKINHVNRQKLPILKYMDMSASKGTLYPNALMTPHWSVNGHCVVYVQSGEAQVQVVDHSGQQVMNDRVNQGEMFVVPQYFASTVRAGQNGLEFVVWRTSSEPMNSQLAGYTSVIRAMPVEVLSNAYQISPNEAQRLKTNRGGESFLLSPQRRSF
;
A
#
# COMPACT_ATOMS: atom_id res chain seq x y z
N MET A 1 62.75 -15.16 -10.75
CA MET A 1 61.38 -15.56 -11.13
C MET A 1 60.25 -14.94 -10.31
N ALA A 2 60.46 -14.44 -9.08
CA ALA A 2 59.39 -13.84 -8.27
C ALA A 2 59.11 -12.35 -8.53
N VAL A 3 60.08 -11.60 -9.10
CA VAL A 3 59.92 -10.17 -9.40
C VAL A 3 59.15 -9.97 -10.71
N THR A 4 59.38 -10.84 -11.69
CA THR A 4 58.72 -10.79 -13.01
C THR A 4 57.22 -11.07 -12.94
N THR A 5 56.77 -11.96 -12.04
CA THR A 5 55.35 -12.25 -11.83
C THR A 5 54.59 -11.11 -11.16
N ARG A 6 55.22 -10.37 -10.23
CA ARG A 6 54.58 -9.22 -9.56
C ARG A 6 54.38 -8.04 -10.50
N VAL A 7 55.34 -7.80 -11.40
CA VAL A 7 55.23 -6.75 -12.42
C VAL A 7 54.17 -7.10 -13.47
N LEU A 8 54.08 -8.38 -13.87
CA LEU A 8 53.05 -8.84 -14.81
C LEU A 8 51.63 -8.71 -14.21
N LEU A 9 51.47 -9.06 -12.92
CA LEU A 9 50.19 -8.95 -12.23
C LEU A 9 49.75 -7.48 -12.07
N ALA A 10 50.69 -6.57 -11.78
CA ALA A 10 50.42 -5.14 -11.67
C ALA A 10 50.03 -4.51 -13.02
N LEU A 11 50.64 -4.96 -14.12
CA LEU A 11 50.29 -4.55 -15.49
C LEU A 11 48.92 -5.10 -15.94
N LEU A 12 48.57 -6.31 -15.54
CA LEU A 12 47.25 -6.89 -15.82
C LEU A 12 46.14 -6.21 -15.00
N LEU A 13 46.39 -5.87 -13.73
CA LEU A 13 45.44 -5.12 -12.90
C LEU A 13 45.26 -3.68 -13.39
N SER A 14 46.32 -3.01 -13.83
CA SER A 14 46.20 -1.64 -14.36
C SER A 14 45.48 -1.58 -15.71
N THR A 15 45.72 -2.55 -16.59
CA THR A 15 44.98 -2.67 -17.86
C THR A 15 43.52 -3.04 -17.64
N PHE A 16 43.20 -3.88 -16.64
CA PHE A 16 41.82 -4.18 -16.26
C PHE A 16 41.09 -2.93 -15.71
N LEU A 17 41.74 -2.16 -14.84
CA LEU A 17 41.19 -0.90 -14.29
C LEU A 17 41.02 0.19 -15.36
N LEU A 18 41.94 0.28 -16.33
CA LEU A 18 41.81 1.19 -17.48
C LEU A 18 40.69 0.77 -18.44
N SER A 19 40.47 -0.54 -18.63
CA SER A 19 39.34 -1.04 -19.43
C SER A 19 37.99 -0.83 -18.73
N ALA A 20 37.93 -0.98 -17.40
CA ALA A 20 36.74 -0.74 -16.61
C ALA A 20 36.36 0.75 -16.56
N THR A 21 37.35 1.65 -16.47
CA THR A 21 37.10 3.10 -16.49
C THR A 21 36.69 3.61 -17.87
N ASN A 22 37.25 3.05 -18.94
CA ASN A 22 36.79 3.35 -20.30
C ASN A 22 35.39 2.77 -20.58
N ALA A 23 35.06 1.58 -20.07
CA ALA A 23 33.71 1.03 -20.17
C ALA A 23 32.68 1.87 -19.41
N VAL A 24 33.03 2.42 -18.24
CA VAL A 24 32.15 3.34 -17.48
C VAL A 24 31.99 4.69 -18.17
N ARG A 25 33.05 5.23 -18.79
CA ARG A 25 32.98 6.47 -19.59
C ARG A 25 32.17 6.30 -20.87
N ASP A 26 32.28 5.17 -21.56
CA ASP A 26 31.52 4.87 -22.77
C ASP A 26 30.04 4.56 -22.44
N TYR A 27 29.76 4.01 -21.24
CA TYR A 27 28.40 3.83 -20.70
C TYR A 27 27.74 5.17 -20.34
N GLN A 28 28.50 6.13 -19.78
CA GLN A 28 27.99 7.48 -19.48
C GLN A 28 27.89 8.36 -20.73
N GLY A 29 28.79 8.22 -21.71
CA GLY A 29 28.78 8.96 -22.97
C GLY A 29 27.69 8.52 -23.95
N ARG A 30 27.34 7.22 -24.00
CA ARG A 30 26.28 6.69 -24.87
C ARG A 30 24.85 6.96 -24.38
N GLN A 31 24.64 7.31 -23.11
CA GLN A 31 23.32 7.76 -22.64
C GLN A 31 22.98 9.20 -23.04
N ALA A 32 23.95 10.04 -23.39
CA ALA A 32 23.72 11.43 -23.77
C ALA A 32 23.51 11.64 -25.29
N GLY A 33 23.87 10.67 -26.14
CA GLY A 33 23.93 10.87 -27.60
C GLY A 33 22.95 10.08 -28.47
N GLN A 34 22.13 9.18 -27.92
CA GLN A 34 21.22 8.33 -28.71
C GLN A 34 19.84 8.08 -28.06
N ARG A 35 19.27 9.06 -27.37
CA ARG A 35 17.80 9.09 -27.16
C ARG A 35 17.15 9.76 -28.37
N GLY A 36 17.11 9.03 -29.48
CA GLY A 36 16.11 9.28 -30.51
C GLY A 36 14.73 9.20 -29.88
N GLU A 37 13.94 10.24 -30.08
CA GLU A 37 12.58 10.42 -29.60
C GLU A 37 11.67 9.24 -30.01
N ARG A 38 11.55 8.25 -29.13
CA ARG A 38 10.39 7.35 -29.03
C ARG A 38 10.07 7.08 -27.56
N GLY A 39 9.98 8.15 -26.77
CA GLY A 39 9.27 8.06 -25.50
C GLY A 39 7.80 7.79 -25.81
N THR A 40 7.21 6.76 -25.21
CA THR A 40 5.77 6.50 -25.29
C THR A 40 5.06 7.78 -24.86
N ARG A 41 4.34 8.41 -25.79
CA ARG A 41 3.63 9.66 -25.49
C ARG A 41 2.55 9.34 -24.46
N LEU A 42 2.66 9.95 -23.28
CA LEU A 42 1.64 9.81 -22.24
C LEU A 42 0.29 10.26 -22.79
N THR A 43 -0.79 9.57 -22.41
CA THR A 43 -2.15 10.02 -22.69
C THR A 43 -2.44 11.34 -21.96
N ASP A 44 -3.49 12.06 -22.37
CA ASP A 44 -3.90 13.28 -21.67
C ASP A 44 -4.26 13.01 -20.20
N ALA A 45 -4.90 11.86 -19.92
CA ALA A 45 -5.18 11.39 -18.57
C ALA A 45 -3.90 11.13 -17.75
N GLN A 46 -2.90 10.45 -18.32
CA GLN A 46 -1.60 10.24 -17.67
C GLN A 46 -0.82 11.55 -17.44
N GLN A 47 -1.13 12.60 -18.20
CA GLN A 47 -0.62 13.96 -17.99
C GLN A 47 -1.49 14.79 -17.02
N CYS A 48 -2.51 14.19 -16.41
CA CYS A 48 -3.47 14.82 -15.51
C CYS A 48 -4.23 16.00 -16.14
N ARG A 49 -4.52 15.95 -17.44
CA ARG A 49 -5.38 16.92 -18.14
C ARG A 49 -6.84 16.50 -18.01
N LEU A 50 -7.37 16.65 -16.81
CA LEU A 50 -8.70 16.15 -16.44
C LEU A 50 -9.74 17.26 -16.58
N THR A 51 -10.82 17.00 -17.34
CA THR A 51 -11.93 17.96 -17.47
C THR A 51 -12.96 17.80 -16.36
N ARG A 52 -13.10 16.59 -15.82
CA ARG A 52 -14.02 16.27 -14.72
C ARG A 52 -13.47 15.11 -13.90
N LEU A 53 -13.63 15.20 -12.59
CA LEU A 53 -13.39 14.13 -11.63
C LEU A 53 -14.73 13.68 -11.05
N THR A 54 -14.87 12.39 -10.80
CA THR A 54 -16.07 11.80 -10.18
C THR A 54 -15.68 10.76 -9.14
N ALA A 55 -16.54 10.64 -8.13
CA ALA A 55 -16.46 9.51 -7.21
C ALA A 55 -16.89 8.22 -7.93
N SER A 56 -16.10 7.16 -7.74
CA SER A 56 -16.24 5.89 -8.47
C SER A 56 -16.37 4.72 -7.51
N GLN A 57 -17.17 3.73 -7.91
CA GLN A 57 -17.32 2.45 -7.24
C GLN A 57 -16.51 1.37 -7.98
N PRO A 58 -16.22 0.22 -7.35
CA PRO A 58 -15.62 -0.90 -8.07
C PRO A 58 -16.52 -1.34 -9.23
N THR A 59 -15.93 -1.53 -10.40
CA THR A 59 -16.65 -1.91 -11.64
C THR A 59 -16.46 -3.39 -11.97
N ASN A 60 -15.35 -3.97 -11.53
CA ASN A 60 -15.01 -5.36 -11.78
C ASN A 60 -15.03 -6.16 -10.48
N ARG A 61 -15.64 -7.34 -10.51
CA ARG A 61 -15.82 -8.18 -9.32
C ARG A 61 -15.43 -9.61 -9.65
N ILE A 62 -14.55 -10.21 -8.85
CA ILE A 62 -14.04 -11.57 -9.03
C ILE A 62 -14.55 -12.40 -7.87
N GLU A 63 -15.51 -13.28 -8.15
CA GLU A 63 -16.04 -14.21 -7.17
C GLU A 63 -15.07 -15.37 -6.93
N SER A 64 -14.92 -15.74 -5.66
CA SER A 64 -14.13 -16.88 -5.23
C SER A 64 -14.88 -17.67 -4.17
N GLU A 65 -14.47 -18.91 -3.93
CA GLU A 65 -15.09 -19.82 -2.95
C GLU A 65 -15.18 -19.17 -1.55
N GLY A 66 -14.08 -18.58 -1.09
CA GLY A 66 -13.93 -18.01 0.24
C GLY A 66 -14.13 -16.49 0.33
N GLY A 67 -14.59 -15.82 -0.73
CA GLY A 67 -14.72 -14.36 -0.71
C GLY A 67 -14.88 -13.70 -2.07
N VAL A 68 -14.63 -12.40 -2.12
CA VAL A 68 -14.67 -11.61 -3.35
C VAL A 68 -13.51 -10.62 -3.43
N THR A 69 -12.99 -10.44 -4.63
CA THR A 69 -12.07 -9.34 -4.96
C THR A 69 -12.76 -8.36 -5.91
N GLU A 70 -12.77 -7.09 -5.55
CA GLU A 70 -13.37 -5.99 -6.31
C GLU A 70 -12.27 -5.03 -6.78
N LEU A 71 -12.37 -4.57 -8.02
CA LEU A 71 -11.41 -3.68 -8.66
C LEU A 71 -12.13 -2.44 -9.18
N TRP A 72 -11.54 -1.29 -8.94
CA TRP A 72 -11.88 -0.07 -9.68
C TRP A 72 -11.27 -0.14 -11.08
N ASP A 73 -11.88 0.53 -12.06
CA ASP A 73 -11.34 0.51 -13.42
C ASP A 73 -10.11 1.42 -13.48
N GLU A 74 -8.92 0.82 -13.54
CA GLU A 74 -7.65 1.54 -13.64
C GLU A 74 -7.54 2.42 -14.90
N ASN A 75 -8.44 2.25 -15.88
CA ASN A 75 -8.49 3.06 -17.09
C ASN A 75 -9.30 4.35 -16.91
N GLU A 76 -9.99 4.56 -15.80
CA GLU A 76 -10.58 5.86 -15.50
C GLU A 76 -9.47 6.92 -15.45
N GLU A 77 -9.72 8.08 -16.06
CA GLU A 77 -8.69 9.12 -16.22
C GLU A 77 -8.05 9.55 -14.90
N GLN A 78 -8.83 9.54 -13.81
CA GLN A 78 -8.37 9.89 -12.48
C GLN A 78 -7.32 8.90 -11.93
N PHE A 79 -7.48 7.60 -12.18
CA PHE A 79 -6.54 6.57 -11.73
C PHE A 79 -5.32 6.47 -12.65
N GLN A 80 -5.48 6.74 -13.95
CA GLN A 80 -4.37 6.90 -14.88
C GLN A 80 -3.50 8.12 -14.54
N CYS A 81 -4.10 9.26 -14.18
CA CYS A 81 -3.37 10.44 -13.70
C CYS A 81 -2.56 10.15 -12.45
N ALA A 82 -3.17 9.51 -11.45
CA ALA A 82 -2.45 9.13 -10.23
C ALA A 82 -1.47 7.96 -10.42
N GLY A 83 -1.62 7.17 -11.50
CA GLY A 83 -0.80 6.00 -11.74
C GLY A 83 -1.09 4.85 -10.78
N VAL A 84 -2.36 4.62 -10.44
CA VAL A 84 -2.73 3.65 -9.39
C VAL A 84 -3.81 2.68 -9.85
N ALA A 85 -3.86 1.50 -9.22
CA ALA A 85 -4.96 0.56 -9.33
C ALA A 85 -5.53 0.24 -7.94
N PRO A 86 -6.72 0.75 -7.60
CA PRO A 86 -7.39 0.40 -6.35
C PRO A 86 -8.07 -0.97 -6.38
N MET A 87 -8.08 -1.63 -5.23
CA MET A 87 -8.64 -2.97 -5.07
C MET A 87 -9.20 -3.16 -3.65
N ARG A 88 -10.35 -3.83 -3.54
CA ARG A 88 -10.96 -4.26 -2.28
C ARG A 88 -11.08 -5.78 -2.24
N SER A 89 -10.74 -6.40 -1.12
CA SER A 89 -10.91 -7.84 -0.90
C SER A 89 -11.76 -8.08 0.32
N VAL A 90 -12.78 -8.92 0.18
CA VAL A 90 -13.65 -9.38 1.28
C VAL A 90 -13.40 -10.86 1.45
N ILE A 91 -12.78 -11.24 2.56
CA ILE A 91 -12.38 -12.61 2.87
C ILE A 91 -13.34 -13.13 3.95
N ARG A 92 -14.13 -14.16 3.62
CA ARG A 92 -15.06 -14.78 4.57
C ARG A 92 -14.31 -15.46 5.70
N ARG A 93 -15.02 -15.76 6.78
CA ARG A 93 -14.48 -16.55 7.90
C ARG A 93 -13.84 -17.84 7.39
N ASN A 94 -12.74 -18.25 8.02
CA ASN A 94 -11.97 -19.45 7.69
C ASN A 94 -11.62 -19.54 6.21
N SER A 95 -11.27 -18.42 5.59
CA SER A 95 -10.89 -18.39 4.18
C SER A 95 -9.50 -17.80 3.99
N LEU A 96 -8.80 -18.30 2.97
CA LEU A 96 -7.43 -17.97 2.62
C LEU A 96 -7.40 -17.26 1.26
N SER A 97 -6.98 -16.00 1.25
CA SER A 97 -6.48 -15.34 0.05
C SER A 97 -5.17 -16.00 -0.36
N LEU A 98 -5.17 -16.62 -1.54
CA LEU A 98 -4.07 -17.46 -2.00
C LEU A 98 -2.76 -16.68 -2.19
N PRO A 99 -1.60 -17.35 -2.03
CA PRO A 99 -0.31 -16.70 -2.16
C PRO A 99 -0.09 -16.11 -3.55
N ASN A 100 0.35 -14.86 -3.60
CA ASN A 100 0.63 -14.13 -4.84
C ASN A 100 1.67 -13.03 -4.61
N PHE A 101 2.20 -12.47 -5.69
CA PHE A 101 3.07 -11.30 -5.66
C PHE A 101 2.74 -10.33 -6.81
N HIS A 102 3.19 -9.08 -6.67
CA HIS A 102 2.91 -8.01 -7.62
C HIS A 102 4.20 -7.29 -8.04
N PRO A 103 4.33 -6.81 -9.29
CA PRO A 103 5.51 -6.03 -9.73
C PRO A 103 5.50 -4.60 -9.16
N MET A 104 4.36 -4.15 -8.66
CA MET A 104 4.18 -2.85 -8.01
C MET A 104 4.06 -2.97 -6.49
N ARG A 105 4.20 -1.82 -5.83
CA ARG A 105 4.03 -1.69 -4.39
C ARG A 105 2.55 -1.53 -4.06
N ARG A 106 2.13 -2.11 -2.94
CA ARG A 106 0.75 -2.03 -2.47
C ARG A 106 0.70 -1.59 -1.01
N LEU A 107 -0.20 -0.65 -0.71
CA LEU A 107 -0.49 -0.23 0.65
C LEU A 107 -1.94 -0.57 0.97
N VAL A 108 -2.14 -1.40 1.99
CA VAL A 108 -3.43 -1.97 2.36
C VAL A 108 -3.92 -1.33 3.65
N TYR A 109 -5.21 -1.02 3.73
CA TYR A 109 -5.91 -0.63 4.96
C TYR A 109 -6.95 -1.71 5.29
N ILE A 110 -6.92 -2.21 6.52
CA ILE A 110 -7.90 -3.17 7.01
C ILE A 110 -9.11 -2.39 7.54
N GLU A 111 -10.19 -2.42 6.77
CA GLU A 111 -11.43 -1.67 7.05
C GLU A 111 -12.26 -2.35 8.14
N ARG A 112 -12.28 -3.69 8.17
CA ARG A 112 -13.07 -4.50 9.11
C ARG A 112 -12.46 -5.88 9.30
N GLY A 113 -12.68 -6.49 10.45
CA GLY A 113 -12.24 -7.85 10.74
C GLY A 113 -10.79 -7.95 11.20
N GLN A 114 -10.36 -9.19 11.36
CA GLN A 114 -9.00 -9.54 11.74
C GLN A 114 -8.56 -10.82 11.03
N GLY A 115 -7.26 -11.04 11.00
CA GLY A 115 -6.69 -12.19 10.31
C GLY A 115 -5.20 -12.30 10.52
N LEU A 116 -4.59 -13.15 9.69
CA LEU A 116 -3.17 -13.39 9.61
C LEU A 116 -2.70 -13.03 8.21
N ILE A 117 -1.52 -12.43 8.11
CA ILE A 117 -0.85 -12.19 6.84
C ILE A 117 0.59 -12.71 6.91
N GLY A 118 0.98 -13.51 5.93
CA GLY A 118 2.36 -13.89 5.70
C GLY A 118 2.93 -13.05 4.57
N ILE A 119 4.15 -12.53 4.75
CA ILE A 119 4.90 -11.84 3.71
C ILE A 119 6.28 -12.50 3.65
N THR A 120 6.58 -13.12 2.52
CA THR A 120 7.83 -13.81 2.30
C THR A 120 8.86 -12.87 1.68
N TYR A 121 9.94 -12.61 2.41
CA TYR A 121 11.09 -11.87 1.92
C TYR A 121 12.11 -12.85 1.34
N PRO A 122 12.42 -12.75 0.02
CA PRO A 122 13.40 -13.62 -0.60
C PRO A 122 14.76 -13.54 0.10
N GLY A 123 15.31 -14.69 0.48
CA GLY A 123 16.61 -14.80 1.16
C GLY A 123 16.58 -14.64 2.68
N CYS A 124 15.43 -14.36 3.29
CA CYS A 124 15.25 -14.41 4.74
C CYS A 124 14.89 -15.82 5.21
N ALA A 125 15.39 -16.21 6.37
CA ALA A 125 15.23 -17.52 6.97
C ALA A 125 13.87 -17.70 7.68
N GLU A 126 13.48 -18.95 7.86
CA GLU A 126 12.32 -19.37 8.63
C GLU A 126 12.57 -19.19 10.13
N THR A 127 12.25 -18.01 10.66
CA THR A 127 12.47 -17.66 12.06
C THR A 127 11.39 -18.17 13.02
N PHE A 128 10.27 -18.70 12.51
CA PHE A 128 9.22 -19.32 13.31
C PHE A 128 9.32 -20.83 13.15
N GLN A 129 9.70 -21.52 14.23
CA GLN A 129 10.02 -22.95 14.20
C GLN A 129 9.41 -23.66 15.39
N SER A 130 8.89 -24.87 15.17
CA SER A 130 8.50 -25.77 16.26
C SER A 130 9.45 -26.97 16.25
N GLN A 131 10.34 -27.07 17.23
CA GLN A 131 11.11 -28.30 17.40
C GLN A 131 10.24 -29.38 18.05
N SER A 132 10.16 -30.56 17.43
CA SER A 132 9.90 -31.78 18.18
C SER A 132 11.05 -31.96 19.17
N GLN A 133 10.79 -31.93 20.46
CA GLN A 133 11.81 -32.13 21.49
C GLN A 133 12.50 -33.50 21.31
N THR A 134 13.69 -33.49 20.69
CA THR A 134 14.67 -34.56 20.81
C THR A 134 15.99 -33.96 21.30
N PHE A 135 15.95 -33.39 22.50
CA PHE A 135 17.15 -33.37 23.34
C PHE A 135 17.15 -34.67 24.14
N GLN A 136 18.03 -35.59 23.74
CA GLN A 136 18.32 -36.82 24.47
C GLN A 136 18.90 -36.47 25.84
N ALA A 137 18.07 -36.59 26.88
CA ALA A 137 18.51 -36.84 28.25
C ALA A 137 17.62 -37.95 28.84
N GLY A 138 17.90 -39.19 28.44
CA GLY A 138 17.70 -40.38 29.28
C GLY A 138 16.33 -40.65 29.91
N ARG A 139 15.21 -40.50 29.19
CA ARG A 139 13.93 -41.11 29.60
C ARG A 139 13.24 -41.82 28.45
N GLU A 140 12.82 -43.05 28.71
CA GLU A 140 12.15 -43.97 27.79
C GLU A 140 10.92 -43.35 27.11
N PRO A 141 10.64 -43.70 25.84
CA PRO A 141 9.49 -43.17 25.11
C PRO A 141 8.21 -43.85 25.60
N ARG A 142 7.38 -43.10 26.33
CA ARG A 142 6.00 -43.49 26.58
C ARG A 142 5.18 -43.09 25.34
N GLU A 143 4.66 -44.10 24.64
CA GLU A 143 3.76 -43.93 23.50
C GLU A 143 2.45 -43.26 23.93
N GLU A 144 2.40 -41.93 23.91
CA GLU A 144 1.13 -41.20 23.84
C GLU A 144 0.70 -41.09 22.38
N ARG A 145 -0.21 -41.98 21.98
CA ARG A 145 -0.98 -41.89 20.75
C ARG A 145 -1.91 -40.67 20.80
N GLY A 146 -1.42 -39.52 20.33
CA GLY A 146 -2.21 -38.30 20.14
C GLY A 146 -1.62 -37.43 19.03
N GLN A 147 -2.30 -37.40 17.87
CA GLN A 147 -2.08 -36.54 16.70
C GLN A 147 -0.69 -35.89 16.54
N GLY A 148 0.14 -36.49 15.68
CA GLY A 148 1.49 -36.02 15.39
C GLY A 148 1.57 -34.52 15.14
N ARG A 149 2.17 -33.79 16.09
CA ARG A 149 2.68 -32.43 15.88
C ARG A 149 3.72 -32.50 14.78
N ARG A 150 3.32 -32.16 13.54
CA ARG A 150 4.25 -31.97 12.43
C ARG A 150 5.20 -30.82 12.80
N SER A 151 6.50 -31.09 12.76
CA SER A 151 7.52 -30.06 12.78
C SER A 151 7.32 -29.16 11.57
N ASP A 152 7.23 -27.85 11.79
CA ASP A 152 7.09 -26.86 10.73
C ASP A 152 8.07 -25.71 10.98
N GLN A 153 8.45 -25.02 9.90
CA GLN A 153 9.29 -23.84 9.91
C GLN A 153 8.81 -22.89 8.81
N HIS A 154 8.56 -21.63 9.17
CA HIS A 154 8.17 -20.61 8.21
C HIS A 154 8.67 -19.23 8.63
N GLN A 155 8.57 -18.25 7.72
CA GLN A 155 8.84 -16.84 8.06
C GLN A 155 7.75 -16.28 8.99
N LYS A 156 8.03 -15.10 9.55
CA LYS A 156 7.12 -14.40 10.47
C LYS A 156 5.73 -14.21 9.87
N VAL A 157 4.72 -14.58 10.65
CA VAL A 157 3.31 -14.28 10.37
C VAL A 157 2.89 -13.08 11.21
N HIS A 158 2.11 -12.19 10.60
CA HIS A 158 1.63 -10.98 11.26
C HIS A 158 0.12 -11.08 11.51
N ARG A 159 -0.28 -10.84 12.76
CA ARG A 159 -1.67 -10.54 13.11
C ARG A 159 -2.05 -9.21 12.45
N ILE A 160 -3.20 -9.16 11.79
CA ILE A 160 -3.77 -7.92 11.26
C ILE A 160 -5.18 -7.73 11.80
N ARG A 161 -5.57 -6.49 12.03
CA ARG A 161 -6.89 -6.12 12.55
C ARG A 161 -7.38 -4.82 11.94
N GLN A 162 -8.66 -4.52 12.12
CA GLN A 162 -9.26 -3.25 11.74
C GLN A 162 -8.39 -2.06 12.15
N GLY A 163 -8.20 -1.14 11.21
CA GLY A 163 -7.35 0.04 11.37
C GLY A 163 -5.88 -0.20 11.02
N ASP A 164 -5.44 -1.42 10.73
CA ASP A 164 -4.05 -1.63 10.30
C ASP A 164 -3.80 -1.11 8.89
N VAL A 165 -2.72 -0.36 8.73
CA VAL A 165 -2.10 -0.06 7.44
C VAL A 165 -0.93 -1.00 7.24
N VAL A 166 -0.96 -1.80 6.18
CA VAL A 166 0.01 -2.86 5.86
C VAL A 166 0.72 -2.56 4.54
N ALA A 167 2.06 -2.51 4.57
CA ALA A 167 2.89 -2.26 3.40
C ALA A 167 3.35 -3.58 2.76
N LEU A 168 3.10 -3.74 1.47
CA LEU A 168 3.46 -4.91 0.67
C LEU A 168 4.41 -4.50 -0.46
N PRO A 169 5.72 -4.79 -0.34
CA PRO A 169 6.70 -4.46 -1.36
C PRO A 169 6.46 -5.18 -2.69
N ALA A 170 6.93 -4.56 -3.78
CA ALA A 170 6.98 -5.21 -5.08
C ALA A 170 7.81 -6.50 -5.01
N GLY A 171 7.29 -7.57 -5.61
CA GLY A 171 7.91 -8.89 -5.69
C GLY A 171 7.77 -9.74 -4.42
N ALA A 172 7.32 -9.19 -3.30
CA ALA A 172 7.14 -9.95 -2.07
C ALA A 172 5.89 -10.85 -2.18
N ALA A 173 6.10 -12.17 -2.08
CA ALA A 173 4.99 -13.12 -2.03
C ALA A 173 4.25 -12.98 -0.71
N HIS A 174 2.93 -12.98 -0.75
CA HIS A 174 2.12 -12.82 0.45
C HIS A 174 0.80 -13.57 0.32
N TRP A 175 0.21 -13.90 1.47
CA TRP A 175 -1.09 -14.55 1.61
C TRP A 175 -1.81 -14.00 2.84
N CYS A 176 -3.13 -14.12 2.89
CA CYS A 176 -3.92 -13.62 4.01
C CYS A 176 -5.02 -14.61 4.40
N TYR A 177 -5.11 -14.95 5.69
CA TYR A 177 -6.09 -15.88 6.25
C TYR A 177 -6.99 -15.16 7.24
N ASN A 178 -8.30 -15.31 7.08
CA ASN A 178 -9.27 -14.81 8.05
C ASN A 178 -9.58 -15.90 9.08
N ASP A 179 -9.00 -15.78 10.27
CA ASP A 179 -9.30 -16.60 11.45
C ASP A 179 -10.28 -15.91 12.43
N GLY A 180 -10.87 -14.78 12.04
CA GLY A 180 -11.88 -14.07 12.80
C GLY A 180 -13.31 -14.58 12.56
N GLU A 181 -14.25 -14.06 13.35
CA GLU A 181 -15.67 -14.44 13.27
C GLU A 181 -16.43 -13.69 12.15
N GLU A 182 -16.00 -12.49 11.81
CA GLU A 182 -16.59 -11.64 10.78
C GLU A 182 -15.80 -11.67 9.46
N GLU A 183 -16.35 -11.07 8.40
CA GLU A 183 -15.61 -10.88 7.15
C GLU A 183 -14.46 -9.89 7.34
N LEU A 184 -13.27 -10.30 6.91
CA LEU A 184 -12.10 -9.44 6.82
C LEU A 184 -12.18 -8.62 5.53
N VAL A 185 -12.26 -7.31 5.65
CA VAL A 185 -12.34 -6.37 4.52
C VAL A 185 -11.06 -5.56 4.43
N ALA A 186 -10.36 -5.68 3.31
CA ALA A 186 -9.10 -4.99 3.04
C ALA A 186 -9.23 -4.12 1.78
N VAL A 187 -9.00 -2.82 1.92
CA VAL A 187 -8.97 -1.86 0.80
C VAL A 187 -7.52 -1.48 0.53
N SER A 188 -7.11 -1.43 -0.73
CA SER A 188 -5.72 -1.25 -1.10
C SER A 188 -5.54 -0.40 -2.34
N VAL A 189 -4.40 0.29 -2.41
CA VAL A 189 -3.96 1.05 -3.58
C VAL A 189 -2.63 0.48 -4.04
N ASN A 190 -2.56 0.13 -5.32
CA ASN A 190 -1.36 -0.36 -6.01
C ASN A 190 -0.73 0.79 -6.80
N ASP A 191 0.55 1.08 -6.60
CA ASP A 191 1.26 2.16 -7.31
C ASP A 191 1.91 1.66 -8.60
N LEU A 192 1.21 1.83 -9.72
CA LEU A 192 1.61 1.36 -11.04
C LEU A 192 2.76 2.17 -11.65
N ASN A 193 2.93 3.44 -11.23
CA ASN A 193 3.93 4.36 -11.77
C ASN A 193 5.25 4.35 -11.00
N HIS A 194 5.32 3.58 -9.92
CA HIS A 194 6.54 3.47 -9.14
C HIS A 194 7.69 2.80 -9.93
N ARG A 195 8.93 3.31 -9.79
CA ARG A 195 10.15 2.79 -10.47
C ARG A 195 10.47 1.31 -10.27
N SER A 196 9.82 0.64 -9.32
CA SER A 196 9.95 -0.82 -9.11
C SER A 196 9.16 -1.61 -10.16
N ASN A 197 8.07 -1.04 -10.67
CA ASN A 197 7.28 -1.63 -11.74
C ASN A 197 7.94 -1.30 -13.09
N GLN A 198 8.84 -2.17 -13.55
CA GLN A 198 9.56 -1.99 -14.81
C GLN A 198 8.83 -2.58 -16.03
N LEU A 199 7.59 -3.03 -15.85
CA LEU A 199 6.78 -3.61 -16.93
C LEU A 199 6.05 -2.48 -17.67
N ASP A 200 4.84 -2.16 -17.24
CA ASP A 200 4.04 -1.04 -17.72
C ASP A 200 2.99 -0.68 -16.65
N GLN A 201 2.15 0.32 -16.94
CA GLN A 201 1.14 0.84 -16.01
C GLN A 201 -0.16 0.02 -15.97
N ASN A 202 -0.08 -1.31 -16.14
CA ASN A 202 -1.24 -2.20 -15.98
C ASN A 202 -1.15 -3.00 -14.68
N LEU A 203 -2.32 -3.22 -14.04
CA LEU A 203 -2.41 -4.08 -12.88
C LEU A 203 -2.03 -5.53 -13.24
N ARG A 204 -1.03 -6.10 -12.56
CA ARG A 204 -0.63 -7.51 -12.71
C ARG A 204 -0.47 -8.19 -11.36
N ALA A 205 -0.92 -9.43 -11.27
CA ALA A 205 -0.79 -10.27 -10.09
C ALA A 205 -0.32 -11.67 -10.48
N PHE A 206 0.79 -12.11 -9.91
CA PHE A 206 1.35 -13.43 -10.16
C PHE A 206 0.96 -14.34 -9.01
N TYR A 207 -0.02 -15.21 -9.25
CA TYR A 207 -0.47 -16.16 -8.23
C TYR A 207 0.44 -17.38 -8.21
N LEU A 208 0.65 -17.93 -7.01
CA LEU A 208 1.37 -19.19 -6.79
C LEU A 208 0.40 -20.37 -6.62
N ALA A 209 -0.91 -20.09 -6.54
CA ALA A 209 -1.99 -21.07 -6.50
C ALA A 209 -3.30 -20.40 -6.95
N GLY A 210 -4.24 -21.20 -7.48
CA GLY A 210 -5.56 -20.72 -7.91
C GLY A 210 -5.54 -19.88 -9.18
N GLY A 211 -6.54 -19.03 -9.35
CA GLY A 211 -6.65 -18.14 -10.52
C GLY A 211 -8.09 -17.89 -10.93
N VAL A 212 -8.30 -16.96 -11.88
CA VAL A 212 -9.65 -16.63 -12.36
C VAL A 212 -10.14 -17.69 -13.36
N PRO A 213 -11.31 -18.33 -13.14
CA PRO A 213 -11.83 -19.40 -13.99
C PRO A 213 -12.31 -18.91 -15.35
N GLU A 214 -12.34 -19.84 -16.31
CA GLU A 214 -12.83 -19.61 -17.68
C GLU A 214 -14.34 -19.36 -17.75
N SER A 215 -15.13 -19.93 -16.84
CA SER A 215 -16.58 -20.16 -16.96
C SER A 215 -17.47 -19.16 -16.19
N GLY A 216 -16.93 -18.08 -15.64
CA GLY A 216 -17.71 -17.09 -14.86
C GLY A 216 -18.86 -16.45 -15.64
N ARG A 217 -20.10 -16.75 -15.24
CA ARG A 217 -21.36 -16.11 -15.70
C ARG A 217 -21.49 -14.69 -15.12
N GLN A 218 -20.67 -13.75 -15.57
CA GLN A 218 -20.82 -12.32 -15.21
C GLN A 218 -21.30 -11.48 -16.39
N GLN A 219 -22.27 -10.60 -16.09
CA GLN A 219 -22.86 -9.57 -16.95
C GLN A 219 -21.90 -8.39 -17.20
N THR A 220 -20.64 -8.64 -17.57
CA THR A 220 -19.69 -7.58 -17.95
C THR A 220 -19.22 -7.74 -19.39
N GLN A 221 -18.98 -6.61 -20.06
CA GLN A 221 -18.59 -6.54 -21.47
C GLN A 221 -17.39 -7.46 -21.75
N ALA A 222 -17.47 -8.25 -22.82
CA ALA A 222 -16.53 -9.35 -23.11
C ALA A 222 -15.03 -8.98 -23.08
N GLY A 223 -14.67 -7.70 -23.30
CA GLY A 223 -13.28 -7.21 -23.25
C GLY A 223 -12.68 -7.16 -21.84
N GLN A 224 -13.44 -6.76 -20.81
CA GLN A 224 -12.94 -6.69 -19.42
C GLN A 224 -12.68 -8.09 -18.83
N ARG A 225 -13.46 -9.09 -19.24
CA ARG A 225 -13.30 -10.51 -18.84
C ARG A 225 -11.95 -11.09 -19.29
N LEU A 226 -11.52 -10.77 -20.51
CA LEU A 226 -10.23 -11.21 -21.05
C LEU A 226 -9.04 -10.59 -20.32
N GLN A 227 -9.12 -9.31 -19.96
CA GLN A 227 -8.07 -8.62 -19.22
C GLN A 227 -7.89 -9.18 -17.80
N SER A 228 -8.97 -9.31 -17.02
CA SER A 228 -8.90 -9.91 -15.67
C SER A 228 -8.35 -11.35 -15.72
N ARG A 229 -8.76 -12.14 -16.72
CA ARG A 229 -8.22 -13.49 -16.90
C ARG A 229 -6.70 -13.48 -17.11
N GLN A 230 -6.15 -12.57 -17.90
CA GLN A 230 -4.71 -12.51 -18.16
C GLN A 230 -3.89 -12.02 -16.95
N ARG A 231 -4.53 -11.34 -15.98
CA ARG A 231 -3.84 -10.65 -14.88
C ARG A 231 -3.74 -11.44 -13.58
N PHE A 232 -4.57 -12.47 -13.38
CA PHE A 232 -4.73 -13.19 -12.12
C PHE A 232 -4.65 -14.72 -12.34
N GLN A 233 -3.48 -15.21 -12.75
CA GLN A 233 -3.24 -16.63 -13.04
C GLN A 233 -2.10 -17.20 -12.22
N ASN A 234 -2.22 -18.48 -11.91
CA ASN A 234 -1.15 -19.26 -11.32
C ASN A 234 0.00 -19.47 -12.31
N ILE A 235 1.21 -19.06 -11.91
CA ILE A 235 2.41 -19.17 -12.74
C ILE A 235 2.81 -20.63 -13.01
N PHE A 236 2.50 -21.56 -12.10
CA PHE A 236 2.86 -22.98 -12.26
C PHE A 236 2.21 -23.62 -13.48
N ARG A 237 1.01 -23.15 -13.86
CA ARG A 237 0.23 -23.68 -14.99
C ARG A 237 0.98 -23.69 -16.32
N ALA A 238 1.94 -22.78 -16.50
CA ALA A 238 2.68 -22.62 -17.75
C ALA A 238 4.05 -23.32 -17.77
N PHE A 239 4.53 -23.83 -16.64
CA PHE A 239 5.80 -24.57 -16.59
C PHE A 239 5.64 -26.03 -17.04
N ASP A 240 6.71 -26.60 -17.56
CA ASP A 240 6.74 -28.04 -17.86
C ASP A 240 6.64 -28.86 -16.57
N THR A 241 5.71 -29.81 -16.54
CA THR A 241 5.39 -30.61 -15.35
C THR A 241 6.57 -31.46 -14.90
N VAL A 242 7.33 -32.03 -15.84
CA VAL A 242 8.47 -32.92 -15.54
C VAL A 242 9.63 -32.11 -14.99
N LEU A 243 9.93 -30.97 -15.62
CA LEU A 243 10.97 -30.04 -15.16
C LEU A 243 10.68 -29.52 -13.75
N MET A 244 9.42 -29.17 -13.44
CA MET A 244 9.05 -28.74 -12.09
C MET A 244 9.15 -29.89 -11.08
N ALA A 245 8.78 -31.11 -11.47
CA ALA A 245 8.92 -32.28 -10.61
C ALA A 245 10.39 -32.54 -10.26
N GLU A 246 11.28 -32.39 -11.23
CA GLU A 246 12.73 -32.44 -11.03
C GLU A 246 13.22 -31.31 -10.12
N ALA A 247 12.83 -30.06 -10.40
CA ALA A 247 13.27 -28.88 -9.66
C ALA A 247 12.86 -28.92 -8.17
N PHE A 248 11.63 -29.38 -7.88
CA PHE A 248 11.15 -29.56 -6.51
C PHE A 248 11.55 -30.90 -5.90
N ASN A 249 12.10 -31.84 -6.68
CA ASN A 249 12.38 -33.22 -6.29
C ASN A 249 11.15 -33.93 -5.68
N ILE A 250 10.02 -33.87 -6.40
CA ILE A 250 8.72 -34.45 -5.99
C ILE A 250 8.07 -35.24 -7.14
N PRO A 251 7.10 -36.13 -6.85
CA PRO A 251 6.32 -36.78 -7.90
C PRO A 251 5.59 -35.78 -8.80
N ALA A 252 5.60 -36.02 -10.11
CA ALA A 252 4.91 -35.19 -11.12
C ALA A 252 3.41 -35.01 -10.85
N GLU A 253 2.78 -35.96 -10.16
CA GLU A 253 1.39 -35.85 -9.75
C GLU A 253 1.13 -34.68 -8.77
N ILE A 254 2.10 -34.37 -7.90
CA ILE A 254 2.00 -33.20 -7.00
C ILE A 254 2.06 -31.91 -7.82
N VAL A 255 2.96 -31.86 -8.81
CA VAL A 255 3.05 -30.72 -9.73
C VAL A 255 1.78 -30.57 -10.54
N ARG A 256 1.21 -31.66 -11.06
CA ARG A 256 -0.10 -31.61 -11.73
C ARG A 256 -1.15 -31.01 -10.83
N ARG A 257 -1.23 -31.39 -9.54
CA ARG A 257 -2.15 -30.69 -8.61
C ARG A 257 -1.83 -29.20 -8.47
N MET A 258 -0.56 -28.81 -8.35
CA MET A 258 -0.17 -27.39 -8.33
C MET A 258 -0.59 -26.64 -9.61
N GLN A 259 -0.68 -27.30 -10.76
CA GLN A 259 -1.01 -26.72 -12.07
C GLN A 259 -2.52 -26.78 -12.40
N GLU A 260 -3.18 -27.87 -12.01
CA GLU A 260 -4.52 -28.28 -12.41
C GLU A 260 -5.57 -27.98 -11.33
N GLU A 261 -5.21 -27.81 -10.04
CA GLU A 261 -6.22 -27.61 -8.99
C GLU A 261 -6.93 -26.25 -9.09
N GLN A 262 -8.15 -26.37 -9.62
CA GLN A 262 -9.37 -25.63 -9.29
C GLN A 262 -9.35 -24.13 -9.56
N SER A 263 -9.15 -23.72 -10.82
CA SER A 263 -9.50 -22.36 -11.25
C SER A 263 -10.92 -21.96 -10.84
N GLU A 264 -11.85 -22.92 -10.66
CA GLU A 264 -13.22 -22.65 -10.20
C GLU A 264 -13.33 -22.14 -8.76
N ARG A 265 -12.32 -22.37 -7.91
CA ARG A 265 -12.30 -21.83 -6.53
C ARG A 265 -11.88 -20.36 -6.47
N GLY A 266 -11.28 -19.84 -7.53
CA GLY A 266 -10.88 -18.44 -7.63
C GLY A 266 -9.59 -18.10 -6.88
N LEU A 267 -9.54 -16.89 -6.32
CA LEU A 267 -8.37 -16.30 -5.68
C LEU A 267 -8.39 -16.43 -4.14
N ILE A 268 -9.56 -16.74 -3.59
CA ILE A 268 -9.81 -16.86 -2.15
C ILE A 268 -10.55 -18.18 -1.91
N VAL A 269 -10.03 -19.02 -1.03
CA VAL A 269 -10.53 -20.38 -0.83
C VAL A 269 -11.01 -20.63 0.59
N ASN A 270 -11.97 -21.53 0.77
CA ASN A 270 -12.43 -21.93 2.10
C ASN A 270 -11.47 -22.96 2.72
N VAL A 271 -11.17 -22.81 4.01
CA VAL A 271 -10.35 -23.73 4.80
C VAL A 271 -11.23 -24.47 5.79
N ARG A 272 -11.57 -25.72 5.47
CA ARG A 272 -12.53 -26.54 6.25
C ARG A 272 -12.08 -26.85 7.68
N GLU A 273 -10.81 -27.17 7.87
CA GLU A 273 -10.26 -27.60 9.17
C GLU A 273 -9.59 -26.46 9.95
N GLY A 274 -9.66 -25.23 9.43
CA GLY A 274 -8.89 -24.09 9.92
C GLY A 274 -7.37 -24.24 9.66
N MET A 275 -6.66 -23.12 9.60
CA MET A 275 -5.20 -23.14 9.49
C MET A 275 -4.55 -23.14 10.87
N ARG A 276 -3.64 -24.09 11.10
CA ARG A 276 -2.73 -24.11 12.25
C ARG A 276 -1.33 -23.76 11.76
N MET A 277 -0.71 -22.77 12.41
CA MET A 277 0.64 -22.29 12.08
C MET A 277 1.36 -21.89 13.37
N ILE A 278 2.69 -21.83 13.32
CA ILE A 278 3.51 -21.44 14.46
C ILE A 278 3.33 -19.93 14.67
N ARG A 279 3.00 -19.52 15.89
CA ARG A 279 2.90 -18.11 16.28
C ARG A 279 3.11 -17.97 17.79
N PRO A 280 3.70 -16.84 18.25
CA PRO A 280 3.69 -16.48 19.67
C PRO A 280 2.26 -16.39 20.22
N ASP A 281 2.13 -16.61 21.52
CA ASP A 281 0.84 -16.44 22.21
C ASP A 281 0.39 -14.98 22.13
N GLU A 282 -0.90 -14.77 21.85
CA GLU A 282 -1.45 -13.45 21.48
C GLU A 282 -1.33 -12.41 22.61
N GLU A 283 -1.40 -12.84 23.87
CA GLU A 283 -1.29 -11.99 25.05
C GLU A 283 0.09 -11.30 25.19
N GLU A 284 1.17 -11.96 24.78
CA GLU A 284 2.52 -11.38 24.83
C GLU A 284 2.74 -10.32 23.73
N GLY A 285 2.17 -10.55 22.53
CA GLY A 285 2.31 -9.64 21.39
C GLY A 285 1.51 -8.34 21.53
N GLU A 286 0.32 -8.41 22.13
CA GLU A 286 -0.52 -7.22 22.38
C GLU A 286 0.08 -6.30 23.45
N PHE A 287 0.71 -6.87 24.48
CA PHE A 287 1.34 -6.12 25.57
C PHE A 287 2.56 -5.29 25.09
N GLU A 288 3.31 -5.81 24.12
CA GLU A 288 4.44 -5.10 23.49
C GLU A 288 3.96 -3.98 22.54
N GLU A 289 2.87 -4.18 21.81
CA GLU A 289 2.30 -3.18 20.90
C GLU A 289 1.61 -2.03 21.66
N GLU A 290 0.92 -2.31 22.76
CA GLU A 290 0.12 -1.33 23.52
C GLU A 290 0.98 -0.39 24.39
N GLN A 291 2.08 -0.88 24.96
CA GLN A 291 2.94 -0.04 25.81
C GLN A 291 3.83 0.93 25.03
N GLY A 292 3.90 0.83 23.70
CA GLY A 292 4.72 1.72 22.87
C GLY A 292 6.17 1.82 23.37
N ARG A 293 6.67 0.82 24.13
CA ARG A 293 8.01 0.87 24.71
C ARG A 293 8.97 0.86 23.54
N PRO A 294 9.67 1.97 23.26
CA PRO A 294 10.74 1.89 22.30
C PRO A 294 11.75 0.92 22.91
N ARG A 295 12.12 -0.13 22.18
CA ARG A 295 13.42 -0.74 22.43
C ARG A 295 14.42 0.42 22.39
N ARG A 296 14.97 0.74 23.56
CA ARG A 296 15.91 1.82 23.82
C ARG A 296 17.05 1.68 22.78
N GLY A 297 16.98 2.43 21.69
CA GLY A 297 17.84 2.22 20.51
C GLY A 297 17.39 2.86 19.19
N GLN A 298 16.18 3.43 19.07
CA GLN A 298 15.71 4.09 17.83
C GLN A 298 16.21 5.54 17.66
N GLN A 299 17.52 5.76 17.76
CA GLN A 299 18.12 7.04 17.38
C GLN A 299 19.47 6.87 16.66
N TRP A 300 19.61 5.89 15.76
CA TRP A 300 20.76 5.82 14.84
C TRP A 300 20.33 5.11 13.54
N TRP A 301 20.09 5.88 12.47
CA TRP A 301 20.04 5.37 11.08
C TRP A 301 21.13 6.01 10.22
N GLU A 302 22.26 6.31 10.84
CA GLU A 302 23.54 6.50 10.18
C GLU A 302 24.50 5.48 10.81
N GLU A 303 25.05 4.57 10.00
CA GLU A 303 25.99 3.49 10.34
C GLU A 303 25.41 2.26 11.09
N ALA A 304 24.73 1.38 10.35
CA ALA A 304 24.51 -0.01 10.79
C ALA A 304 25.76 -0.86 10.51
N THR A 305 26.71 -0.89 11.44
CA THR A 305 27.76 -1.90 11.50
C THR A 305 27.42 -2.91 12.62
N GLY A 306 26.86 -4.08 12.28
CA GLY A 306 26.97 -5.26 13.17
C GLY A 306 25.77 -6.17 13.48
N ASN A 307 24.63 -6.16 12.75
CA ASN A 307 23.54 -7.14 12.96
C ASN A 307 23.27 -7.98 11.70
N GLY A 308 22.78 -9.21 11.87
CA GLY A 308 22.44 -10.12 10.76
C GLY A 308 21.28 -9.62 9.90
N LEU A 309 21.10 -10.19 8.69
CA LEU A 309 19.97 -9.85 7.81
C LEU A 309 18.61 -10.10 8.49
N GLU A 310 18.51 -11.17 9.28
CA GLU A 310 17.33 -11.54 10.04
C GLU A 310 16.88 -10.47 11.04
N GLU A 311 17.83 -9.82 11.70
CA GLU A 311 17.58 -8.85 12.77
C GLU A 311 17.34 -7.42 12.24
N ASN A 312 17.46 -7.21 10.93
CA ASN A 312 17.33 -5.91 10.27
C ASN A 312 16.23 -5.92 9.21
N ILE A 313 16.56 -6.36 7.98
CA ILE A 313 15.69 -6.19 6.81
C ILE A 313 14.52 -7.19 6.85
N CYS A 314 14.78 -8.41 7.32
CA CYS A 314 13.79 -9.48 7.40
C CYS A 314 12.74 -9.28 8.50
N THR A 315 13.05 -8.44 9.49
CA THR A 315 12.16 -8.12 10.62
C THR A 315 11.65 -6.67 10.59
N MET A 316 11.79 -5.98 9.45
CA MET A 316 11.25 -4.64 9.27
C MET A 316 9.76 -4.57 9.62
N LYS A 317 9.37 -3.51 10.33
CA LYS A 317 7.96 -3.27 10.66
C LYS A 317 7.18 -3.00 9.37
N ILE A 318 6.21 -3.88 9.07
CA ILE A 318 5.39 -3.84 7.84
C ILE A 318 3.99 -3.27 8.04
N ARG A 319 3.52 -3.17 9.29
CA ARG A 319 2.20 -2.61 9.61
C ARG A 319 2.24 -1.64 10.77
N THR A 320 1.24 -0.76 10.82
CA THR A 320 0.90 0.01 12.02
C THR A 320 -0.60 0.29 12.04
N ASN A 321 -1.20 0.33 13.22
CA ASN A 321 -2.61 0.64 13.34
C ASN A 321 -2.82 2.16 13.36
N VAL A 322 -3.72 2.66 12.51
CA VAL A 322 -4.01 4.08 12.31
C VAL A 322 -5.27 4.54 13.07
N GLU A 323 -5.94 3.64 13.79
CA GLU A 323 -7.19 3.93 14.51
C GLU A 323 -7.03 4.08 16.03
N HIS A 324 -5.81 3.90 16.56
CA HIS A 324 -5.54 4.15 17.98
C HIS A 324 -5.97 5.57 18.38
N ARG A 325 -6.99 5.65 19.24
CA ARG A 325 -7.67 6.92 19.60
C ARG A 325 -6.73 7.96 20.20
N THR A 326 -5.65 7.53 20.86
CA THR A 326 -4.67 8.38 21.55
C THR A 326 -3.56 8.90 20.62
N GLN A 327 -3.51 8.48 19.35
CA GLN A 327 -2.40 8.76 18.44
C GLN A 327 -2.73 9.75 17.31
N ALA A 328 -3.80 10.55 17.47
CA ALA A 328 -4.18 11.58 16.51
C ALA A 328 -3.06 12.61 16.35
N ASP A 329 -2.58 12.79 15.11
CA ASP A 329 -1.57 13.80 14.79
C ASP A 329 -2.18 15.19 14.70
N ILE A 330 -3.44 15.25 14.25
CA ILE A 330 -4.23 16.48 14.16
C ILE A 330 -5.56 16.20 14.81
N PHE A 331 -5.93 17.03 15.80
CA PHE A 331 -7.18 16.86 16.54
C PHE A 331 -7.84 18.21 16.80
N SER A 332 -9.14 18.28 16.53
CA SER A 332 -10.02 19.36 16.95
C SER A 332 -11.26 18.77 17.59
N ARG A 333 -11.56 19.19 18.83
CA ARG A 333 -12.75 18.74 19.57
C ARG A 333 -14.06 19.07 18.83
N GLN A 334 -14.05 20.05 17.94
CA GLN A 334 -15.25 20.52 17.24
C GLN A 334 -15.29 20.09 15.76
N ALA A 335 -14.17 19.65 15.19
CA ALA A 335 -14.08 19.37 13.76
C ALA A 335 -13.68 17.93 13.41
N GLY A 336 -12.91 17.25 14.26
CA GLY A 336 -12.54 15.84 14.03
C GLY A 336 -11.08 15.52 14.31
N LYS A 337 -10.55 14.49 13.64
CA LYS A 337 -9.18 14.00 13.81
C LYS A 337 -8.57 13.44 12.54
N ILE A 338 -7.23 13.49 12.44
CA ILE A 338 -6.46 12.83 11.39
C ILE A 338 -5.29 12.08 12.03
N ASN A 339 -5.08 10.85 11.58
CA ASN A 339 -3.93 10.01 11.90
C ASN A 339 -3.17 9.72 10.61
N HIS A 340 -1.88 10.01 10.58
CA HIS A 340 -0.99 9.75 9.46
C HIS A 340 -0.20 8.46 9.67
N VAL A 341 0.12 7.78 8.57
CA VAL A 341 1.09 6.69 8.49
C VAL A 341 2.04 7.01 7.34
N ASN A 342 3.22 7.53 7.68
CA ASN A 342 4.26 7.96 6.75
C ASN A 342 5.59 7.25 7.08
N ARG A 343 6.68 7.60 6.38
CA ARG A 343 8.01 7.00 6.61
C ARG A 343 8.56 7.11 8.03
N GLN A 344 8.10 8.08 8.83
CA GLN A 344 8.55 8.24 10.21
C GLN A 344 7.87 7.24 11.15
N LYS A 345 6.57 6.99 10.96
CA LYS A 345 5.79 6.04 11.77
C LYS A 345 5.93 4.59 11.32
N LEU A 346 6.14 4.38 10.02
CA LEU A 346 6.30 3.07 9.41
C LEU A 346 7.50 3.10 8.45
N PRO A 347 8.73 2.78 8.92
CA PRO A 347 9.98 3.00 8.16
C PRO A 347 10.04 2.35 6.78
N ILE A 348 9.38 1.19 6.59
CA ILE A 348 9.29 0.54 5.27
C ILE A 348 8.70 1.48 4.21
N LEU A 349 7.88 2.47 4.60
CA LEU A 349 7.30 3.42 3.67
C LEU A 349 8.32 4.32 2.97
N LYS A 350 9.52 4.51 3.53
CA LYS A 350 10.64 5.14 2.80
C LYS A 350 10.97 4.37 1.52
N TYR A 351 10.90 3.05 1.58
CA TYR A 351 11.08 2.17 0.43
C TYR A 351 9.81 1.91 -0.34
N MET A 352 8.62 2.28 0.16
CA MET A 352 7.38 2.17 -0.59
C MET A 352 7.09 3.44 -1.39
N ASP A 353 7.64 4.57 -0.96
CA ASP A 353 7.32 5.91 -1.45
C ASP A 353 5.81 6.23 -1.46
N MET A 354 5.09 5.66 -0.49
CA MET A 354 3.67 5.86 -0.30
C MET A 354 3.39 6.17 1.17
N SER A 355 2.25 6.79 1.45
CA SER A 355 1.75 6.98 2.80
C SER A 355 0.24 6.80 2.84
N ALA A 356 -0.31 6.62 4.05
CA ALA A 356 -1.74 6.56 4.28
C ALA A 356 -2.16 7.54 5.39
N SER A 357 -3.45 7.86 5.46
CA SER A 357 -4.01 8.60 6.57
C SER A 357 -5.47 8.22 6.79
N LYS A 358 -5.89 8.14 8.05
CA LYS A 358 -7.28 7.98 8.46
C LYS A 358 -7.81 9.30 8.98
N GLY A 359 -8.88 9.80 8.37
CA GLY A 359 -9.55 11.01 8.77
C GLY A 359 -10.95 10.73 9.32
N THR A 360 -11.35 11.50 10.32
CA THR A 360 -12.73 11.60 10.81
C THR A 360 -13.09 13.09 10.85
N LEU A 361 -14.14 13.49 10.15
CA LEU A 361 -14.75 14.81 10.27
C LEU A 361 -16.08 14.66 11.00
N TYR A 362 -16.30 15.52 11.99
CA TYR A 362 -17.57 15.61 12.68
C TYR A 362 -18.64 16.25 11.81
N PRO A 363 -19.94 16.12 12.16
CA PRO A 363 -21.03 16.70 11.39
C PRO A 363 -20.79 18.15 10.98
N ASN A 364 -20.92 18.43 9.68
CA ASN A 364 -20.70 19.74 9.06
C ASN A 364 -19.28 20.34 9.20
N ALA A 365 -18.32 19.60 9.75
CA ALA A 365 -16.94 20.06 9.81
C ALA A 365 -16.32 20.13 8.42
N LEU A 366 -15.33 21.00 8.27
CA LEU A 366 -14.69 21.28 6.99
C LEU A 366 -13.20 20.95 7.11
N MET A 367 -12.65 20.19 6.16
CA MET A 367 -11.21 20.16 5.96
C MET A 367 -10.82 21.40 5.15
N THR A 368 -9.88 22.18 5.69
CA THR A 368 -9.47 23.46 5.08
C THR A 368 -9.13 23.29 3.60
N PRO A 369 -9.51 24.25 2.75
CA PRO A 369 -9.05 24.23 1.37
C PRO A 369 -7.52 24.18 1.34
N HIS A 370 -6.96 23.26 0.57
CA HIS A 370 -5.51 23.02 0.51
C HIS A 370 -5.16 22.34 -0.81
N TRP A 371 -3.88 22.32 -1.15
CA TRP A 371 -3.35 21.44 -2.19
C TRP A 371 -2.24 20.55 -1.63
N SER A 372 -2.08 19.37 -2.22
CA SER A 372 -0.93 18.52 -1.93
C SER A 372 0.27 18.98 -2.74
N VAL A 373 1.39 19.23 -2.05
CA VAL A 373 2.64 19.71 -2.65
C VAL A 373 3.40 18.58 -3.31
N ASN A 374 3.34 17.36 -2.75
CA ASN A 374 4.03 16.18 -3.26
C ASN A 374 3.13 14.93 -3.24
N GLY A 375 2.83 14.42 -4.43
CA GLY A 375 2.03 13.22 -4.63
C GLY A 375 0.53 13.47 -4.83
N HIS A 376 -0.12 12.48 -5.44
CA HIS A 376 -1.57 12.43 -5.62
C HIS A 376 -2.21 11.88 -4.35
N CYS A 377 -3.46 12.26 -4.08
CA CYS A 377 -4.28 11.68 -3.01
C CYS A 377 -5.35 10.76 -3.62
N VAL A 378 -5.42 9.50 -3.18
CA VAL A 378 -6.50 8.57 -3.49
C VAL A 378 -7.36 8.44 -2.24
N VAL A 379 -8.61 8.90 -2.30
CA VAL A 379 -9.51 9.04 -1.15
C VAL A 379 -10.61 7.99 -1.24
N TYR A 380 -10.76 7.18 -0.20
CA TYR A 380 -11.85 6.22 -0.04
C TYR A 380 -12.76 6.64 1.11
N VAL A 381 -14.06 6.69 0.86
CA VAL A 381 -15.07 7.04 1.87
C VAL A 381 -15.49 5.76 2.60
N GLN A 382 -15.08 5.63 3.86
CA GLN A 382 -15.38 4.46 4.67
C GLN A 382 -16.76 4.52 5.30
N SER A 383 -17.20 5.69 5.76
CA SER A 383 -18.55 5.88 6.28
C SER A 383 -18.99 7.34 6.23
N GLY A 384 -20.31 7.54 6.25
CA GLY A 384 -20.93 8.86 6.13
C GLY A 384 -20.88 9.41 4.70
N GLU A 385 -20.90 10.73 4.60
CA GLU A 385 -20.98 11.42 3.32
C GLU A 385 -20.35 12.82 3.40
N ALA A 386 -19.95 13.38 2.26
CA ALA A 386 -19.39 14.72 2.22
C ALA A 386 -19.62 15.43 0.88
N GLN A 387 -19.61 16.76 0.91
CA GLN A 387 -19.46 17.59 -0.28
C GLN A 387 -17.97 17.80 -0.54
N VAL A 388 -17.51 17.44 -1.73
CA VAL A 388 -16.11 17.57 -2.15
C VAL A 388 -16.03 18.57 -3.30
N GLN A 389 -15.01 19.43 -3.24
CA GLN A 389 -14.67 20.31 -4.35
C GLN A 389 -13.20 20.16 -4.71
N VAL A 390 -12.91 20.11 -6.00
CA VAL A 390 -11.54 20.05 -6.54
C VAL A 390 -11.42 21.07 -7.67
N VAL A 391 -10.37 21.87 -7.64
CA VAL A 391 -10.08 22.95 -8.58
C VAL A 391 -8.68 22.74 -9.18
N ASP A 392 -8.59 22.87 -10.50
CA ASP A 392 -7.34 22.69 -11.23
C ASP A 392 -6.52 23.99 -11.36
N HIS A 393 -5.41 23.91 -12.09
CA HIS A 393 -4.52 25.04 -12.35
C HIS A 393 -5.13 26.18 -13.20
N SER A 394 -6.20 25.90 -13.97
CA SER A 394 -6.92 26.92 -14.74
C SER A 394 -7.92 27.70 -13.87
N GLY A 395 -8.13 27.27 -12.63
CA GLY A 395 -9.17 27.78 -11.74
C GLY A 395 -10.55 27.17 -12.00
N GLN A 396 -10.64 26.15 -12.87
CA GLN A 396 -11.87 25.44 -13.13
C GLN A 396 -12.16 24.42 -12.03
N GLN A 397 -13.40 24.40 -11.57
CA GLN A 397 -13.88 23.36 -10.67
C GLN A 397 -14.13 22.07 -11.45
N VAL A 398 -13.18 21.13 -11.35
CA VAL A 398 -13.24 19.82 -12.00
C VAL A 398 -14.05 18.79 -11.21
N MET A 399 -14.35 19.05 -9.93
CA MET A 399 -15.25 18.24 -9.09
C MET A 399 -16.10 19.13 -8.19
N ASN A 400 -17.40 18.85 -8.08
CA ASN A 400 -18.29 19.46 -7.09
C ASN A 400 -19.38 18.48 -6.68
N ASP A 401 -18.95 17.35 -6.12
CA ASP A 401 -19.80 16.17 -6.00
C ASP A 401 -20.04 15.83 -4.53
N ARG A 402 -21.23 15.26 -4.26
CA ARG A 402 -21.49 14.61 -2.98
C ARG A 402 -20.98 13.18 -3.06
N VAL A 403 -20.07 12.83 -2.17
CA VAL A 403 -19.46 11.50 -2.07
C VAL A 403 -20.06 10.72 -0.91
N ASN A 404 -20.18 9.41 -1.07
CA ASN A 404 -20.86 8.49 -0.16
C ASN A 404 -19.97 7.28 0.17
N GLN A 405 -20.35 6.56 1.22
CA GLN A 405 -19.68 5.32 1.63
C GLN A 405 -19.41 4.35 0.47
N GLY A 406 -18.20 3.79 0.46
CA GLY A 406 -17.72 2.85 -0.53
C GLY A 406 -17.13 3.48 -1.79
N GLU A 407 -17.35 4.78 -2.02
CA GLU A 407 -16.81 5.48 -3.18
C GLU A 407 -15.34 5.86 -3.01
N MET A 408 -14.63 5.93 -4.13
CA MET A 408 -13.24 6.38 -4.22
C MET A 408 -13.09 7.48 -5.26
N PHE A 409 -12.20 8.45 -5.00
CA PHE A 409 -11.84 9.48 -5.98
C PHE A 409 -10.38 9.90 -5.80
N VAL A 410 -9.82 10.55 -6.83
CA VAL A 410 -8.45 11.08 -6.80
C VAL A 410 -8.46 12.60 -6.70
N VAL A 411 -7.57 13.15 -5.88
CA VAL A 411 -7.17 14.57 -5.94
C VAL A 411 -5.73 14.60 -6.46
N PRO A 412 -5.49 15.04 -7.71
CA PRO A 412 -4.15 15.11 -8.24
C PRO A 412 -3.26 16.10 -7.48
N GLN A 413 -1.94 15.89 -7.56
CA GLN A 413 -0.96 16.81 -6.99
C GLN A 413 -1.22 18.25 -7.49
N TYR A 414 -1.08 19.24 -6.59
CA TYR A 414 -1.35 20.66 -6.82
C TYR A 414 -2.80 21.06 -7.12
N PHE A 415 -3.74 20.14 -7.30
CA PHE A 415 -5.15 20.51 -7.39
C PHE A 415 -5.61 20.95 -6.00
N ALA A 416 -6.28 22.11 -5.93
CA ALA A 416 -6.81 22.62 -4.68
C ALA A 416 -8.10 21.86 -4.36
N SER A 417 -8.26 21.41 -3.12
CA SER A 417 -9.43 20.65 -2.70
C SER A 417 -9.91 21.04 -1.30
N THR A 418 -11.20 20.85 -1.06
CA THR A 418 -11.82 20.96 0.25
C THR A 418 -12.93 19.93 0.39
N VAL A 419 -13.21 19.53 1.63
CA VAL A 419 -14.21 18.53 1.97
C VAL A 419 -15.04 19.03 3.13
N ARG A 420 -16.36 19.06 2.96
CA ARG A 420 -17.31 19.35 4.03
C ARG A 420 -18.09 18.08 4.37
N ALA A 421 -17.99 17.63 5.60
CA ALA A 421 -18.77 16.48 6.07
C ALA A 421 -20.28 16.78 6.07
N GLY A 422 -21.07 15.74 5.81
CA GLY A 422 -22.52 15.76 5.90
C GLY A 422 -23.03 15.82 7.34
N GLN A 423 -24.30 15.49 7.53
CA GLN A 423 -24.95 15.56 8.85
C GLN A 423 -24.52 14.42 9.77
N ASN A 424 -24.10 13.28 9.19
CA ASN A 424 -23.65 12.11 9.95
C ASN A 424 -22.13 12.10 10.18
N GLY A 425 -21.42 13.16 9.77
CA GLY A 425 -19.96 13.18 9.73
C GLY A 425 -19.40 12.45 8.51
N LEU A 426 -18.09 12.30 8.47
CA LEU A 426 -17.37 11.60 7.40
C LEU A 426 -16.19 10.85 8.00
N GLU A 427 -16.04 9.59 7.62
CA GLU A 427 -14.82 8.83 7.83
C GLU A 427 -14.22 8.39 6.51
N PHE A 428 -12.91 8.60 6.36
CA PHE A 428 -12.23 8.37 5.09
C PHE A 428 -10.79 7.93 5.30
N VAL A 429 -10.26 7.22 4.31
CA VAL A 429 -8.85 6.83 4.21
C VAL A 429 -8.26 7.46 2.97
N VAL A 430 -7.05 8.00 3.10
CA VAL A 430 -6.31 8.62 2.00
C VAL A 430 -4.99 7.90 1.82
N TRP A 431 -4.74 7.38 0.63
CA TRP A 431 -3.41 6.97 0.20
C TRP A 431 -2.76 8.12 -0.55
N ARG A 432 -1.46 8.30 -0.35
CA ARG A 432 -0.68 9.28 -1.10
C ARG A 432 0.50 8.61 -1.76
N THR A 433 0.78 9.01 -3.00
CA THR A 433 1.93 8.56 -3.81
C THR A 433 3.22 9.28 -3.39
N SER A 434 3.39 9.47 -2.09
CA SER A 434 4.60 10.01 -1.46
C SER A 434 4.69 9.48 -0.04
N SER A 435 5.90 9.10 0.38
CA SER A 435 6.17 8.64 1.75
C SER A 435 6.28 9.74 2.80
N GLU A 436 6.34 11.02 2.38
CA GLU A 436 6.41 12.19 3.25
C GLU A 436 5.47 13.29 2.73
N PRO A 437 4.16 13.12 2.91
CA PRO A 437 3.19 14.00 2.30
C PRO A 437 3.22 15.41 2.92
N MET A 438 3.18 16.41 2.06
CA MET A 438 3.17 17.83 2.39
C MET A 438 1.94 18.49 1.77
N ASN A 439 1.27 19.33 2.55
CA ASN A 439 0.10 20.09 2.12
C ASN A 439 0.29 21.57 2.42
N SER A 440 -0.25 22.43 1.56
CA SER A 440 -0.32 23.87 1.80
C SER A 440 -1.77 24.29 1.99
N GLN A 441 -2.10 24.84 3.17
CA GLN A 441 -3.47 25.28 3.46
C GLN A 441 -3.74 26.68 2.90
N LEU A 442 -4.95 26.91 2.42
CA LEU A 442 -5.46 28.20 1.97
C LEU A 442 -6.11 29.00 3.10
N ALA A 443 -6.76 28.34 4.06
CA ALA A 443 -7.43 28.97 5.19
C ALA A 443 -6.97 28.37 6.54
N GLY A 444 -7.07 29.18 7.60
CA GLY A 444 -6.67 28.80 8.96
C GLY A 444 -5.30 29.34 9.38
N TYR A 445 -4.89 28.96 10.59
CA TYR A 445 -3.72 29.50 11.28
C TYR A 445 -2.39 29.25 10.55
N THR A 446 -2.24 28.14 9.81
CA THR A 446 -1.01 27.83 9.06
C THR A 446 -1.14 28.09 7.55
N SER A 447 -2.14 28.87 7.14
CA SER A 447 -2.42 29.09 5.72
C SER A 447 -1.45 30.03 5.00
N VAL A 448 -1.34 29.84 3.68
CA VAL A 448 -0.60 30.75 2.80
C VAL A 448 -1.17 32.17 2.83
N ILE A 449 -2.49 32.32 2.98
CA ILE A 449 -3.14 33.63 3.08
C ILE A 449 -2.69 34.34 4.36
N ARG A 450 -2.59 33.63 5.49
CA ARG A 450 -2.07 34.22 6.72
C ARG A 450 -0.59 34.61 6.61
N ALA A 451 0.19 33.89 5.80
CA ALA A 451 1.60 34.19 5.59
C ALA A 451 1.85 35.41 4.68
N MET A 452 0.89 35.81 3.82
CA MET A 452 1.05 36.96 2.93
C MET A 452 0.97 38.30 3.67
N PRO A 453 1.76 39.32 3.28
CA PRO A 453 1.62 40.69 3.80
C PRO A 453 0.21 41.24 3.57
N VAL A 454 -0.28 42.06 4.51
CA VAL A 454 -1.62 42.68 4.42
C VAL A 454 -1.75 43.50 3.15
N GLU A 455 -0.71 44.23 2.76
CA GLU A 455 -0.71 45.05 1.54
C GLU A 455 -0.81 44.21 0.27
N VAL A 456 -0.20 43.02 0.23
CA VAL A 456 -0.34 42.10 -0.91
C VAL A 456 -1.80 41.70 -1.07
N LEU A 457 -2.46 41.29 0.02
CA LEU A 457 -3.88 40.90 -0.01
C LEU A 457 -4.80 42.09 -0.34
N SER A 458 -4.51 43.25 0.23
CA SER A 458 -5.31 44.47 0.03
C SER A 458 -5.29 44.91 -1.43
N ASN A 459 -4.11 44.93 -2.05
CA ASN A 459 -3.96 45.28 -3.46
C ASN A 459 -4.46 44.18 -4.41
N ALA A 460 -4.16 42.91 -4.12
CA ALA A 460 -4.55 41.79 -4.98
C ALA A 460 -6.08 41.59 -5.04
N TYR A 461 -6.77 41.77 -3.91
CA TYR A 461 -8.22 41.56 -3.82
C TYR A 461 -9.04 42.86 -3.80
N GLN A 462 -8.38 44.03 -3.86
CA GLN A 462 -9.02 45.35 -3.76
C GLN A 462 -9.89 45.49 -2.49
N ILE A 463 -9.35 45.05 -1.36
CA ILE A 463 -10.01 45.10 -0.05
C ILE A 463 -9.26 46.02 0.91
N SER A 464 -9.94 46.50 1.94
CA SER A 464 -9.30 47.31 2.98
C SER A 464 -8.28 46.51 3.80
N PRO A 465 -7.27 47.15 4.41
CA PRO A 465 -6.33 46.48 5.31
C PRO A 465 -7.02 45.72 6.45
N ASN A 466 -8.15 46.23 6.94
CA ASN A 466 -8.95 45.58 7.98
C ASN A 466 -9.63 44.30 7.48
N GLU A 467 -10.16 44.29 6.26
CA GLU A 467 -10.73 43.08 5.64
C GLU A 467 -9.65 42.04 5.34
N ALA A 468 -8.50 42.47 4.82
CA ALA A 468 -7.34 41.59 4.63
C ALA A 468 -6.88 40.98 5.97
N GLN A 469 -6.84 41.77 7.04
CA GLN A 469 -6.53 41.24 8.38
C GLN A 469 -7.58 40.23 8.86
N ARG A 470 -8.88 40.48 8.64
CA ARG A 470 -9.96 39.52 8.96
C ARG A 470 -9.83 38.23 8.16
N LEU A 471 -9.50 38.31 6.88
CA LEU A 471 -9.26 37.14 6.02
C LEU A 471 -8.14 36.25 6.60
N LYS A 472 -7.09 36.86 7.15
CA LYS A 472 -5.96 36.15 7.78
C LYS A 472 -6.27 35.54 9.15
N THR A 473 -7.17 36.13 9.92
CA THR A 473 -7.30 35.81 11.36
C THR A 473 -8.68 35.33 11.82
N ASN A 474 -9.74 35.40 11.00
CA ASN A 474 -11.10 35.04 11.40
C ASN A 474 -11.28 33.58 11.84
N ARG A 475 -10.42 32.66 11.38
CA ARG A 475 -10.40 31.26 11.84
C ARG A 475 -9.62 31.05 13.14
N GLY A 476 -9.14 32.11 13.77
CA GLY A 476 -8.42 32.06 15.03
C GLY A 476 -7.19 31.15 14.95
N GLY A 477 -7.15 30.16 15.84
CA GLY A 477 -6.11 29.13 15.91
C GLY A 477 -6.42 27.85 15.14
N GLU A 478 -7.56 27.74 14.44
CA GLU A 478 -7.92 26.53 13.71
C GLU A 478 -7.00 26.33 12.49
N SER A 479 -6.52 25.10 12.30
CA SER A 479 -5.82 24.68 11.09
C SER A 479 -6.18 23.24 10.73
N PHE A 480 -6.05 22.88 9.45
CA PHE A 480 -6.40 21.60 8.83
C PHE A 480 -7.88 21.23 8.92
N LEU A 481 -8.41 21.17 10.14
CA LEU A 481 -9.80 20.87 10.48
C LEU A 481 -10.46 22.14 11.00
N LEU A 482 -11.54 22.56 10.36
CA LEU A 482 -12.27 23.77 10.67
C LEU A 482 -13.63 23.42 11.24
N SER A 483 -13.98 24.02 12.38
CA SER A 483 -15.30 23.83 12.97
C SER A 483 -16.41 24.34 12.05
N PRO A 484 -17.62 23.74 12.14
CA PRO A 484 -18.78 24.26 11.44
C PRO A 484 -19.02 25.72 11.82
N GLN A 485 -19.30 26.58 10.84
CA GLN A 485 -19.75 27.94 11.16
C GLN A 485 -21.05 27.84 11.96
N ARG A 486 -21.06 28.40 13.17
CA ARG A 486 -22.33 28.71 13.84
C ARG A 486 -23.04 29.72 12.95
N ARG A 487 -24.17 29.34 12.35
CA ARG A 487 -25.09 30.33 11.78
C ARG A 487 -25.52 31.23 12.95
N SER A 488 -24.93 32.41 13.05
CA SER A 488 -25.57 33.51 13.76
C SER A 488 -26.82 33.84 12.95
N PHE A 489 -27.98 33.44 13.45
CA PHE A 489 -29.27 33.92 13.00
C PHE A 489 -29.45 35.38 13.42
#